data_AF-A0A4S3LXX2-F1
#
_entry.id   AF-A0A4S3LXX2-F1
#
_cell.length_a   1.000
_cell.length_b   1.000
_cell.length_c   1.000
_cell.angle_alpha   90.00
_cell.angle_beta   90.00
_cell.angle_gamma   90.00
#
_symmetry.space_group_name_H-M   'P 1'
#
loop_
_entity.id
_entity.type
_entity.pdbx_description
1 polymer ?
#
loop_
_entity_poly.entity_id
_entity_poly.type
_entity_poly.pdbx_seq_one_letter_code
_entity_poly.pdbx_strand_id
1 'polypeptide(L)'
;MTYTLNLFSDNIKSILTIYEDSNKIREEKRDQSWEKIMEQSKFSQEEFDEFNLYDFHFEWILLHSLFISSYSYFENFMLSCAKQIQKKLNSKIEIKDIKGNGDIDSYRKYLNLIGEIEFADPTNEGWKKLMEFKAIRNSIIHKYGEINQNLSIIREHNIYFGPSQKMIRINNKSFLEDFSQSSIEYMSNLTKEINKKYYCS
;
A
#
# COMPACT_ATOMS: atom_id res chain seq x y z
N MET A 1 -6.31 -2.60 -22.28
CA MET A 1 -6.00 -2.56 -20.84
C MET A 1 -4.56 -3.00 -20.52
N THR A 2 -3.92 -3.84 -21.35
CA THR A 2 -2.56 -4.36 -21.14
C THR A 2 -1.48 -3.29 -20.94
N TYR A 3 -1.42 -2.25 -21.78
CA TYR A 3 -0.41 -1.19 -21.64
C TYR A 3 -0.56 -0.43 -20.31
N THR A 4 -1.79 -0.13 -19.90
CA THR A 4 -2.08 0.55 -18.64
C THR A 4 -1.73 -0.33 -17.43
N LEU A 5 -1.94 -1.65 -17.52
CA LEU A 5 -1.51 -2.60 -16.48
C LEU A 5 0.01 -2.66 -16.34
N ASN A 6 0.75 -2.65 -17.46
CA ASN A 6 2.21 -2.62 -17.43
C ASN A 6 2.69 -1.34 -16.75
N LEU A 7 2.17 -0.19 -17.16
CA LEU A 7 2.51 1.10 -16.54
C LEU A 7 2.16 1.14 -15.04
N PHE A 8 1.00 0.60 -14.64
CA PHE A 8 0.64 0.45 -13.23
C PHE A 8 1.69 -0.40 -12.48
N SER A 9 2.07 -1.54 -13.05
CA SER A 9 3.00 -2.47 -12.44
C SER A 9 4.40 -1.87 -12.30
N ASP A 10 4.88 -1.18 -13.33
CA ASP A 10 6.17 -0.52 -13.34
C ASP A 10 6.20 0.61 -12.30
N ASN A 11 5.16 1.44 -12.24
CA ASN A 11 5.08 2.53 -11.27
C ASN A 11 4.98 2.04 -9.82
N ILE A 12 4.22 0.96 -9.55
CA ILE A 12 4.19 0.34 -8.21
C ILE A 12 5.59 -0.15 -7.82
N LYS A 13 6.32 -0.79 -8.75
CA LYS A 13 7.70 -1.23 -8.51
C LYS A 13 8.65 -0.04 -8.29
N SER A 14 8.47 1.06 -9.00
CA SER A 14 9.28 2.28 -8.78
C SER A 14 9.10 2.88 -7.38
N ILE A 15 7.99 2.61 -6.68
CA ILE A 15 7.85 3.05 -5.30
C ILE A 15 8.81 2.29 -4.36
N LEU A 16 9.12 1.03 -4.67
CA LEU A 16 10.15 0.28 -3.94
C LEU A 16 11.53 0.88 -4.17
N THR A 17 11.84 1.28 -5.40
CA THR A 17 13.15 1.88 -5.71
C THR A 17 13.32 3.23 -5.01
N ILE A 18 12.25 4.02 -4.86
CA ILE A 18 12.28 5.26 -4.06
C ILE A 18 12.70 4.99 -2.61
N TYR A 19 12.18 3.91 -2.01
CA TYR A 19 12.58 3.53 -0.66
C TYR A 19 14.06 3.16 -0.59
N GLU A 20 14.53 2.31 -1.52
CA GLU A 20 15.90 1.83 -1.56
C GLU A 20 16.90 2.97 -1.80
N ASP A 21 16.62 3.84 -2.77
CA ASP A 21 17.44 5.02 -3.08
C ASP A 21 17.49 5.97 -1.88
N SER A 22 16.34 6.22 -1.23
CA SER A 22 16.27 7.09 -0.05
C SER A 22 17.05 6.51 1.14
N ASN A 23 16.96 5.21 1.36
CA ASN A 23 17.72 4.53 2.40
C ASN A 23 19.22 4.62 2.14
N LYS A 24 19.67 4.32 0.93
CA LYS A 24 21.09 4.39 0.56
C LYS A 24 21.66 5.79 0.79
N ILE A 25 20.98 6.82 0.29
CA ILE A 25 21.40 8.22 0.48
C ILE A 25 21.43 8.58 1.97
N ARG A 26 20.49 8.04 2.76
CA ARG A 26 20.46 8.29 4.20
C ARG A 26 21.58 7.62 4.94
N GLU A 27 21.89 6.36 4.64
CA GLU A 27 23.02 5.65 5.26
C GLU A 27 24.32 6.44 5.02
N GLU A 28 24.56 6.85 3.76
CA GLU A 28 25.74 7.67 3.40
C GLU A 28 25.79 9.00 4.18
N LYS A 29 24.66 9.73 4.30
CA LYS A 29 24.60 10.99 5.06
C LYS A 29 24.67 10.80 6.56
N ARG A 30 24.10 9.70 7.07
CA ARG A 30 24.06 9.36 8.48
C ARG A 30 25.47 9.07 8.96
N ASP A 31 26.25 8.29 8.21
CA ASP A 31 27.64 7.97 8.56
C ASP A 31 28.50 9.25 8.62
N GLN A 32 28.37 10.14 7.63
CA GLN A 32 29.04 11.45 7.64
C GLN A 32 28.62 12.34 8.82
N SER A 33 27.32 12.32 9.16
CA SER A 33 26.80 13.09 10.30
C SER A 33 27.28 12.52 11.63
N TRP A 34 27.29 11.19 11.79
CA TRP A 34 27.78 10.52 13.01
C TRP A 34 29.27 10.76 13.25
N GLU A 35 30.11 10.68 12.21
CA GLU A 35 31.54 10.99 12.32
C GLU A 35 31.75 12.42 12.82
N LYS A 36 31.04 13.38 12.23
CA LYS A 36 31.10 14.79 12.63
C LYS A 36 30.56 15.03 14.05
N ILE A 37 29.50 14.32 14.44
CA ILE A 37 28.85 14.36 15.77
C ILE A 37 29.79 13.79 16.84
N MET A 38 30.46 12.67 16.56
CA MET A 38 31.44 12.06 17.46
C MET A 38 32.72 12.89 17.59
N GLU A 39 33.15 13.58 16.53
CA GLU A 39 34.30 14.49 16.57
C GLU A 39 34.01 15.79 17.32
N GLN A 40 32.76 16.27 17.35
CA GLN A 40 32.42 17.63 17.81
C GLN A 40 31.84 17.73 19.22
N SER A 41 31.37 16.66 19.87
CA SER A 41 30.56 16.83 21.10
C SER A 41 30.73 15.76 22.17
N LYS A 42 30.84 16.23 23.43
CA LYS A 42 30.32 15.53 24.61
C LYS A 42 28.81 15.78 24.64
N PHE A 43 28.00 14.80 24.25
CA PHE A 43 26.54 14.90 24.39
C PHE A 43 26.14 14.84 25.87
N SER A 44 25.16 15.64 26.26
CA SER A 44 24.32 15.28 27.40
C SER A 44 23.45 14.06 27.04
N GLN A 45 22.97 13.33 28.05
CA GLN A 45 22.08 12.19 27.82
C GLN A 45 20.79 12.61 27.08
N GLU A 46 20.25 13.79 27.40
CA GLU A 46 19.03 14.32 26.78
C GLU A 46 19.20 14.61 25.28
N GLU A 47 20.34 15.20 24.88
CA GLU A 47 20.65 15.45 23.47
C GLU A 47 20.87 14.15 22.69
N PHE A 48 21.48 13.14 23.33
CA PHE A 48 21.65 11.82 22.73
C PHE A 48 20.31 11.10 22.53
N ASP A 49 19.41 11.18 23.52
CA ASP A 49 18.08 10.58 23.43
C ASP A 49 17.23 11.26 22.35
N GLU A 50 17.28 12.59 22.25
CA GLU A 50 16.59 13.35 21.19
C GLU A 50 17.16 13.01 19.80
N PHE A 51 18.48 12.93 19.66
CA PHE A 51 19.11 12.54 18.41
C PHE A 51 18.64 11.15 17.94
N ASN A 52 18.67 10.15 18.83
CA ASN A 52 18.21 8.79 18.51
C ASN A 52 16.74 8.79 18.10
N LEU A 53 15.89 9.56 18.78
CA LEU A 53 14.47 9.66 18.45
C LEU A 53 14.27 10.06 16.98
N TYR A 54 14.98 11.08 16.50
CA TYR A 54 14.84 11.57 15.12
C TYR A 54 15.52 10.66 14.08
N ASP A 55 16.65 10.03 14.41
CA ASP A 55 17.35 9.13 13.47
C ASP A 55 16.52 7.87 13.15
N PHE A 56 15.92 7.25 14.18
CA PHE A 56 15.11 6.04 14.01
C PHE A 56 13.68 6.30 13.52
N HIS A 57 13.21 7.56 13.55
CA HIS A 57 11.83 7.86 13.15
C HIS A 57 11.61 7.96 11.65
N PHE A 58 12.62 8.37 10.91
CA PHE A 58 12.47 8.63 9.48
C PHE A 58 12.06 7.39 8.68
N GLU A 59 12.63 6.22 8.98
CA GLU A 59 12.43 5.01 8.17
C GLU A 59 10.98 4.56 8.12
N TRP A 60 10.32 4.51 9.28
CA TRP A 60 8.93 4.09 9.34
C TRP A 60 7.99 5.17 8.80
N ILE A 61 8.34 6.47 8.93
CA ILE A 61 7.58 7.57 8.32
C ILE A 61 7.62 7.46 6.79
N LEU A 62 8.80 7.19 6.22
CA LEU A 62 8.95 7.01 4.78
C LEU A 62 8.16 5.79 4.31
N LEU A 63 8.31 4.63 4.96
CA LEU A 63 7.57 3.42 4.62
C LEU A 63 6.04 3.63 4.69
N HIS A 64 5.55 4.30 5.73
CA HIS A 64 4.13 4.66 5.85
C HIS A 64 3.67 5.53 4.68
N SER A 65 4.45 6.55 4.33
CA SER A 65 4.12 7.48 3.25
C SER A 65 4.09 6.80 1.88
N LEU A 66 5.10 5.97 1.61
CA LEU A 66 5.17 5.20 0.36
C LEU A 66 4.04 4.19 0.28
N PHE A 67 3.74 3.46 1.37
CA PHE A 67 2.64 2.51 1.40
C PHE A 67 1.28 3.17 1.16
N ILE A 68 0.98 4.29 1.83
CA ILE A 68 -0.25 5.05 1.61
C ILE A 68 -0.38 5.46 0.14
N SER A 69 0.72 5.91 -0.45
CA SER A 69 0.77 6.36 -1.85
C SER A 69 0.55 5.19 -2.81
N SER A 70 1.25 4.07 -2.62
CA SER A 70 1.09 2.83 -3.41
C SER A 70 -0.34 2.31 -3.32
N TYR A 71 -0.93 2.29 -2.12
CA TYR A 71 -2.30 1.83 -1.90
C TYR A 71 -3.31 2.73 -2.62
N SER A 72 -3.13 4.05 -2.54
CA SER A 72 -3.98 5.01 -3.25
C SER A 72 -3.85 4.86 -4.78
N TYR A 73 -2.66 4.54 -5.28
CA TYR A 73 -2.44 4.29 -6.70
C TYR A 73 -3.16 3.01 -7.17
N PHE A 74 -3.09 1.94 -6.38
CA PHE A 74 -3.87 0.71 -6.58
C PHE A 74 -5.38 0.95 -6.58
N GLU A 75 -5.91 1.71 -5.62
CA GLU A 75 -7.35 2.07 -5.57
C GLU A 75 -7.80 2.80 -6.84
N ASN A 76 -7.00 3.76 -7.32
CA ASN A 76 -7.28 4.50 -8.54
C ASN A 76 -7.27 3.61 -9.79
N PHE A 77 -6.36 2.63 -9.84
CA PHE A 77 -6.33 1.68 -10.95
C PHE A 77 -7.58 0.77 -10.94
N MET A 78 -7.99 0.27 -9.77
CA MET A 78 -9.27 -0.45 -9.58
C MET A 78 -10.48 0.38 -10.03
N LEU A 79 -10.56 1.65 -9.63
CA LEU A 79 -11.59 2.58 -10.08
C LEU A 79 -11.60 2.73 -11.60
N SER A 80 -10.41 2.83 -12.20
CA SER A 80 -10.25 2.98 -13.65
C SER A 80 -10.75 1.74 -14.40
N CYS A 81 -10.54 0.54 -13.86
CA CYS A 81 -11.14 -0.69 -14.39
C CYS A 81 -12.68 -0.63 -14.32
N ALA A 82 -13.24 -0.29 -13.16
CA ALA A 82 -14.70 -0.19 -12.98
C ALA A 82 -15.32 0.84 -13.94
N LYS A 83 -14.71 2.02 -14.10
CA LYS A 83 -15.16 3.07 -15.03
C LYS A 83 -15.14 2.62 -16.48
N GLN A 84 -14.12 1.86 -16.89
CA GLN A 84 -14.05 1.30 -18.23
C GLN A 84 -15.19 0.32 -18.49
N ILE A 85 -15.51 -0.54 -17.53
CA ILE A 85 -16.65 -1.46 -17.63
C ILE A 85 -17.99 -0.70 -17.68
N GLN A 86 -18.21 0.27 -16.79
CA GLN A 86 -19.41 1.11 -16.81
C GLN A 86 -19.64 1.74 -18.18
N LYS A 87 -18.57 2.31 -18.77
CA LYS A 87 -18.62 2.91 -20.11
C LYS A 87 -18.88 1.88 -21.20
N LYS A 88 -18.20 0.72 -21.15
CA LYS A 88 -18.33 -0.35 -22.15
C LYS A 88 -19.75 -0.93 -22.20
N LEU A 89 -20.38 -1.08 -21.04
CA LEU A 89 -21.74 -1.61 -20.91
C LEU A 89 -22.82 -0.54 -21.16
N ASN A 90 -22.45 0.74 -21.25
CA ASN A 90 -23.39 1.86 -21.22
C ASN A 90 -24.40 1.71 -20.06
N SER A 91 -23.89 1.30 -18.89
CA SER A 91 -24.74 0.89 -17.76
C SER A 91 -25.48 2.09 -17.18
N LYS A 92 -26.78 1.90 -16.90
CA LYS A 92 -27.60 2.87 -16.16
C LYS A 92 -27.25 2.92 -14.67
N ILE A 93 -26.66 1.84 -14.16
CA ILE A 93 -26.17 1.77 -12.77
C ILE A 93 -24.74 2.29 -12.78
N GLU A 94 -24.51 3.35 -12.02
CA GLU A 94 -23.18 3.94 -11.87
C GLU A 94 -22.43 3.34 -10.68
N ILE A 95 -21.11 3.43 -10.69
CA ILE A 95 -20.26 2.95 -9.58
C ILE A 95 -20.66 3.58 -8.24
N LYS A 96 -21.07 4.86 -8.24
CA LYS A 96 -21.51 5.59 -7.04
C LYS A 96 -22.79 5.01 -6.43
N ASP A 97 -23.59 4.28 -7.21
CA ASP A 97 -24.84 3.67 -6.77
C ASP A 97 -24.59 2.34 -6.03
N ILE A 98 -23.37 1.81 -6.09
CA ILE A 98 -22.98 0.56 -5.43
C ILE A 98 -22.48 0.84 -4.01
N LYS A 99 -23.16 0.26 -3.02
CA LYS A 99 -22.75 0.34 -1.61
C LYS A 99 -21.72 -0.73 -1.24
N GLY A 100 -20.46 -0.33 -1.13
CA GLY A 100 -19.35 -1.15 -0.61
C GLY A 100 -18.98 -0.82 0.84
N ASN A 101 -18.12 -1.65 1.43
CA ASN A 101 -17.41 -1.34 2.68
C ASN A 101 -16.23 -0.38 2.40
N GLY A 102 -16.55 0.84 1.98
CA GLY A 102 -15.60 1.83 1.46
C GLY A 102 -15.38 1.73 -0.06
N ASP A 103 -14.74 2.75 -0.61
CA ASP A 103 -14.68 3.01 -2.05
C ASP A 103 -14.14 1.83 -2.87
N ILE A 104 -13.00 1.27 -2.46
CA ILE A 104 -12.40 0.14 -3.20
C ILE A 104 -13.32 -1.09 -3.27
N ASP A 105 -14.11 -1.37 -2.22
CA ASP A 105 -15.06 -2.49 -2.25
C ASP A 105 -16.27 -2.15 -3.13
N SER A 106 -16.69 -0.89 -3.21
CA SER A 106 -17.70 -0.46 -4.19
C SER A 106 -17.23 -0.72 -5.62
N TYR A 107 -15.96 -0.45 -5.92
CA TYR A 107 -15.38 -0.68 -7.25
C TYR A 107 -15.33 -2.17 -7.58
N ARG A 108 -14.87 -3.00 -6.64
CA ARG A 108 -14.87 -4.46 -6.77
C ARG A 108 -16.28 -5.01 -6.97
N LYS A 109 -17.25 -4.60 -6.14
CA LYS A 109 -18.66 -5.00 -6.29
C LYS A 109 -19.21 -4.64 -7.65
N TYR A 110 -18.90 -3.45 -8.16
CA TYR A 110 -19.32 -3.06 -9.50
C TYR A 110 -18.77 -4.01 -10.56
N LEU A 111 -17.45 -4.28 -10.51
CA LEU A 111 -16.79 -5.21 -11.43
C LEU A 111 -17.41 -6.61 -11.36
N ASN A 112 -17.72 -7.11 -10.17
CA ASN A 112 -18.28 -8.44 -9.98
C ASN A 112 -19.77 -8.54 -10.37
N LEU A 113 -20.61 -7.63 -9.88
CA LEU A 113 -22.06 -7.72 -10.03
C LEU A 113 -22.57 -7.17 -11.37
N ILE A 114 -21.97 -6.07 -11.85
CA ILE A 114 -22.41 -5.39 -13.08
C ILE A 114 -21.49 -5.78 -14.24
N GLY A 115 -20.18 -5.83 -13.98
CA GLY A 115 -19.20 -6.32 -14.94
C GLY A 115 -19.14 -7.84 -15.08
N GLU A 116 -19.85 -8.57 -14.21
CA GLU A 116 -19.86 -10.04 -14.19
C GLU A 116 -18.43 -10.62 -14.30
N ILE A 117 -17.49 -10.00 -13.57
CA ILE A 117 -16.10 -10.45 -13.45
C ILE A 117 -16.02 -11.35 -12.22
N GLU A 118 -15.89 -12.65 -12.45
CA GLU A 118 -15.89 -13.67 -11.39
C GLU A 118 -14.66 -13.54 -10.49
N PHE A 119 -13.49 -13.18 -11.03
CA PHE A 119 -12.28 -12.98 -10.24
C PHE A 119 -12.43 -11.87 -9.17
N ALA A 120 -13.37 -10.93 -9.36
CA ALA A 120 -13.66 -9.87 -8.40
C ALA A 120 -14.61 -10.31 -7.26
N ASP A 121 -14.85 -11.62 -7.09
CA ASP A 121 -15.60 -12.17 -5.96
C ASP A 121 -14.93 -11.85 -4.60
N PRO A 122 -15.70 -11.51 -3.54
CA PRO A 122 -15.11 -11.17 -2.24
C PRO A 122 -14.41 -12.34 -1.54
N THR A 123 -14.66 -13.58 -1.97
CA THR A 123 -14.00 -14.78 -1.42
C THR A 123 -12.60 -15.01 -2.00
N ASN A 124 -12.21 -14.27 -3.05
CA ASN A 124 -10.88 -14.33 -3.63
C ASN A 124 -9.79 -14.05 -2.57
N GLU A 125 -8.84 -14.98 -2.42
CA GLU A 125 -7.78 -14.86 -1.40
C GLU A 125 -6.86 -13.66 -1.61
N GLY A 126 -6.55 -13.31 -2.86
CA GLY A 126 -5.78 -12.11 -3.19
C GLY A 126 -6.52 -10.84 -2.76
N TRP A 127 -7.85 -10.80 -2.94
CA TRP A 127 -8.66 -9.71 -2.43
C TRP A 127 -8.66 -9.63 -0.89
N LYS A 128 -8.85 -10.77 -0.21
CA LYS A 128 -8.83 -10.81 1.27
C LYS A 128 -7.50 -10.28 1.81
N LYS A 129 -6.38 -10.68 1.21
CA LYS A 129 -5.05 -10.18 1.57
C LYS A 129 -4.94 -8.65 1.37
N LEU A 130 -5.42 -8.13 0.25
CA LEU A 130 -5.47 -6.68 -0.01
C LEU A 130 -6.36 -5.92 0.99
N MET A 131 -7.39 -6.57 1.55
CA MET A 131 -8.20 -6.00 2.63
C MET A 131 -7.47 -5.94 3.97
N GLU A 132 -6.50 -6.83 4.23
CA GLU A 132 -5.60 -6.68 5.38
C GLU A 132 -4.70 -5.45 5.23
N PHE A 133 -4.08 -5.28 4.06
CA PHE A 133 -3.33 -4.06 3.74
C PHE A 133 -4.19 -2.80 3.90
N LYS A 134 -5.44 -2.83 3.44
CA LYS A 134 -6.39 -1.72 3.66
C LYS A 134 -6.57 -1.38 5.14
N ALA A 135 -6.71 -2.40 5.99
CA ALA A 135 -6.87 -2.21 7.41
C ALA A 135 -5.62 -1.55 8.03
N ILE A 136 -4.42 -1.97 7.62
CA ILE A 136 -3.15 -1.32 7.99
C ILE A 136 -3.15 0.15 7.54
N ARG A 137 -3.44 0.43 6.26
CA ARG A 137 -3.46 1.80 5.71
C ARG A 137 -4.42 2.70 6.48
N ASN A 138 -5.63 2.20 6.75
CA ASN A 138 -6.63 2.96 7.48
C ASN A 138 -6.23 3.23 8.93
N SER A 139 -5.54 2.29 9.56
CA SER A 139 -4.99 2.48 10.89
C SER A 139 -3.95 3.61 10.90
N ILE A 140 -3.00 3.59 9.96
CA ILE A 140 -1.97 4.63 9.85
C ILE A 140 -2.60 6.02 9.68
N ILE A 141 -3.59 6.15 8.79
CA ILE A 141 -4.17 7.46 8.46
C ILE A 141 -5.16 7.99 9.50
N HIS A 142 -6.07 7.14 9.99
CA HIS A 142 -7.23 7.61 10.76
C HIS A 142 -7.10 7.35 12.26
N LYS A 143 -6.14 6.53 12.68
CA LYS A 143 -6.00 6.12 14.08
C LYS A 143 -4.57 6.25 14.60
N TYR A 144 -3.72 7.05 13.96
CA TYR A 144 -2.31 7.17 14.33
C TYR A 144 -1.61 5.81 14.47
N GLY A 145 -1.98 4.84 13.62
CA GLY A 145 -1.46 3.47 13.69
C GLY A 145 -2.12 2.56 14.74
N GLU A 146 -3.24 2.92 15.37
CA GLU A 146 -3.93 1.99 16.28
C GLU A 146 -4.62 0.83 15.54
N ILE A 147 -4.28 -0.40 15.90
CA ILE A 147 -4.93 -1.61 15.40
C ILE A 147 -5.53 -2.42 16.54
N ASN A 148 -6.84 -2.70 16.43
CA ASN A 148 -7.59 -3.54 17.36
C ASN A 148 -7.94 -4.92 16.77
N GLN A 149 -7.43 -5.24 15.57
CA GLN A 149 -7.75 -6.45 14.81
C GLN A 149 -6.50 -7.32 14.70
N ASN A 150 -6.69 -8.64 14.77
CA ASN A 150 -5.61 -9.61 14.57
C ASN A 150 -5.50 -9.93 13.07
N LEU A 151 -4.56 -9.29 12.38
CA LEU A 151 -4.30 -9.46 10.95
C LEU A 151 -3.09 -10.37 10.75
N SER A 152 -3.11 -11.26 9.76
CA SER A 152 -1.98 -12.17 9.53
C SER A 152 -0.74 -11.39 9.12
N ILE A 153 -0.94 -10.33 8.33
CA ILE A 153 0.11 -9.48 7.80
C ILE A 153 0.98 -8.79 8.86
N ILE A 154 0.41 -8.54 10.05
CA ILE A 154 1.15 -7.96 11.19
C ILE A 154 2.24 -8.92 11.66
N ARG A 155 1.89 -10.21 11.74
CA ARG A 155 2.80 -11.28 12.18
C ARG A 155 3.81 -11.61 11.10
N GLU A 156 3.39 -11.65 9.84
CA GLU A 156 4.23 -11.98 8.70
C GLU A 156 5.38 -10.98 8.50
N HIS A 157 5.12 -9.68 8.72
CA HIS A 157 6.13 -8.63 8.51
C HIS A 157 6.75 -8.08 9.78
N ASN A 158 6.50 -8.69 10.95
CA ASN A 158 6.99 -8.22 12.25
C ASN A 158 6.69 -6.73 12.50
N ILE A 159 5.46 -6.29 12.19
CA ILE A 159 5.07 -4.89 12.37
C ILE A 159 5.19 -4.54 13.85
N TYR A 160 6.06 -3.56 14.16
CA TYR A 160 6.38 -3.19 15.54
C TYR A 160 5.22 -2.46 16.19
N PHE A 161 4.93 -2.80 17.45
CA PHE A 161 4.02 -2.03 18.29
C PHE A 161 4.82 -1.06 19.14
N GLY A 162 4.46 0.22 19.10
CA GLY A 162 5.03 1.26 19.96
C GLY A 162 4.93 0.90 21.45
N PRO A 163 5.61 1.66 22.34
CA PRO A 163 5.63 1.38 23.79
C PRO A 163 4.23 1.26 24.43
N SER A 164 3.23 1.94 23.85
CA SER A 164 1.82 1.87 24.26
C SER A 164 1.09 0.60 23.81
N GLN A 165 1.75 -0.27 23.05
CA GLN A 165 1.25 -1.47 22.36
C GLN A 165 0.08 -1.24 21.39
N LYS A 166 -0.26 0.01 21.09
CA LYS A 166 -1.39 0.33 20.23
C LYS A 166 -0.95 0.76 18.83
N MET A 167 0.15 1.50 18.72
CA MET A 167 0.59 2.10 17.47
C MET A 167 1.49 1.16 16.66
N ILE A 168 1.13 0.90 15.40
CA ILE A 168 1.97 0.15 14.47
C ILE A 168 3.06 1.01 13.82
N ARG A 169 4.26 0.45 13.69
CA ARG A 169 5.37 0.99 12.90
C ARG A 169 5.83 -0.06 11.90
N ILE A 170 5.78 0.30 10.61
CA ILE A 170 6.30 -0.55 9.55
C ILE A 170 7.78 -0.18 9.43
N ASN A 171 8.66 -1.11 9.75
CA ASN A 171 10.12 -0.91 9.78
C ASN A 171 10.85 -1.84 8.80
N ASN A 172 10.11 -2.50 7.92
CA ASN A 172 10.63 -3.55 7.06
C ASN A 172 10.11 -3.35 5.63
N LYS A 173 11.03 -3.28 4.67
CA LYS A 173 10.71 -3.11 3.25
C LYS A 173 9.89 -4.25 2.66
N SER A 174 10.03 -5.47 3.20
CA SER A 174 9.29 -6.63 2.72
C SER A 174 7.77 -6.46 2.79
N PHE A 175 7.27 -5.60 3.70
CA PHE A 175 5.86 -5.23 3.74
C PHE A 175 5.42 -4.50 2.46
N LEU A 176 6.23 -3.54 2.00
CA LEU A 176 5.95 -2.78 0.78
C LEU A 176 6.16 -3.65 -0.46
N GLU A 177 7.16 -4.55 -0.44
CA GLU A 177 7.39 -5.53 -1.50
C GLU A 177 6.18 -6.47 -1.65
N ASP A 178 5.66 -6.98 -0.53
CA ASP A 178 4.51 -7.87 -0.54
C ASP A 178 3.22 -7.16 -0.98
N PHE A 179 3.01 -5.92 -0.55
CA PHE A 179 1.90 -5.11 -1.08
C PHE A 179 2.02 -4.92 -2.60
N SER A 180 3.21 -4.58 -3.06
CA SER A 180 3.48 -4.33 -4.48
C SER A 180 3.21 -5.57 -5.30
N GLN A 181 3.71 -6.73 -4.87
CA GLN A 181 3.47 -7.99 -5.54
C GLN A 181 1.99 -8.37 -5.52
N SER A 182 1.35 -8.33 -4.35
CA SER A 182 -0.06 -8.70 -4.18
C SER A 182 -1.00 -7.83 -5.03
N SER A 183 -0.74 -6.52 -5.10
CA SER A 183 -1.53 -5.59 -5.90
C SER A 183 -1.34 -5.80 -7.41
N ILE A 184 -0.10 -6.03 -7.86
CA ILE A 184 0.21 -6.33 -9.27
C ILE A 184 -0.44 -7.65 -9.70
N GLU A 185 -0.29 -8.71 -8.91
CA GLU A 185 -0.86 -10.02 -9.21
C GLU A 185 -2.38 -9.97 -9.31
N TYR A 186 -3.03 -9.33 -8.33
CA TYR A 186 -4.48 -9.18 -8.32
C TYR A 186 -4.95 -8.39 -9.54
N MET A 187 -4.34 -7.23 -9.83
CA MET A 187 -4.71 -6.41 -10.99
C MET A 187 -4.43 -7.10 -12.31
N SER A 188 -3.37 -7.90 -12.40
CA SER A 188 -3.04 -8.68 -13.59
C SER A 188 -4.13 -9.70 -13.90
N ASN A 189 -4.54 -10.48 -12.91
CA ASN A 189 -5.58 -11.50 -13.09
C ASN A 189 -6.96 -10.89 -13.35
N LEU A 190 -7.31 -9.82 -12.64
CA LEU A 190 -8.54 -9.07 -12.89
C LEU A 190 -8.59 -8.53 -14.32
N THR A 191 -7.49 -7.90 -14.76
CA THR A 191 -7.39 -7.31 -16.10
C THR A 191 -7.41 -8.37 -17.20
N LYS A 192 -6.81 -9.56 -16.97
CA LYS A 192 -6.88 -10.68 -17.91
C LYS A 192 -8.32 -11.10 -18.16
N GLU A 193 -9.12 -11.26 -17.10
CA GLU A 193 -10.53 -11.63 -17.24
C GLU A 193 -11.34 -10.53 -17.95
N ILE A 194 -11.14 -9.27 -17.56
CA ILE A 194 -11.78 -8.13 -18.24
C ILE A 194 -11.46 -8.09 -19.74
N ASN A 195 -10.17 -8.26 -20.11
CA ASN A 195 -9.76 -8.28 -21.51
C ASN A 195 -10.42 -9.44 -22.27
N LYS A 196 -10.40 -10.64 -21.69
CA LYS A 196 -11.03 -11.83 -22.27
C LYS A 196 -12.52 -11.61 -22.53
N LYS A 197 -13.23 -10.99 -21.58
CA LYS A 197 -14.69 -10.80 -21.66
C LYS A 197 -15.11 -9.66 -22.60
N TYR A 198 -14.36 -8.56 -22.66
CA TYR A 198 -14.83 -7.32 -23.29
C TYR A 198 -14.00 -6.80 -24.47
N TYR A 199 -12.81 -7.35 -24.70
CA TYR A 199 -11.84 -6.81 -25.67
C TYR A 199 -11.20 -7.86 -26.58
N CYS A 200 -11.30 -9.15 -26.26
CA CYS A 200 -10.94 -10.26 -27.14
C CYS A 200 -12.22 -10.83 -27.78
N SER A 201 -12.70 -10.16 -28.83
CA SER A 201 -13.79 -10.61 -29.69
C SER A 201 -13.36 -10.50 -31.14
#